data_AF-A0A545SMH8-F1
#
_entry.id   AF-A0A545SMH8-F1
#
_cell.length_a   1.000
_cell.length_b   1.000
_cell.length_c   1.000
_cell.angle_alpha   90.00
_cell.angle_beta   90.00
_cell.angle_gamma   90.00
#
_symmetry.space_group_name_H-M   'P 1'
#
loop_
_entity.id
_entity.type
_entity.pdbx_description
1 polymer ?
#
loop_
_entity_poly.entity_id
_entity_poly.type
_entity_poly.pdbx_seq_one_letter_code
_entity_poly.pdbx_strand_id
1 'polypeptide(L)'
;MTHISREEVSHIVADLEHRFIAHDTYLELRDQVDDILYRRNAHTAAGRTTAQRGIVVIGNAGAGKSFGIEHLLQKHPHLAYGKPYNQALTVRLASEATIKGVGLDTLEAYGYESKGARTGHSIWRQVMRQARSHKTLFLHFDEAQHILRTKSKSEFDQVMLVWKSCLEYAEWPVSLILSGTCELLDLINRDEQLSRRFEPVHLAPMSYAAHGHEVMGVLDAYLDAAKLSRGKTLETSTFVRRLLHAARYEFGSKIGLIISAIKLALRDETQTLEQSHFAGAYRKQKRCVDALNPFIAENFRSIKTGQLLSGAELEIAPAIKRGAA
;
A
#
# COMPACT_ATOMS: atom_id res chain seq x y z
N MET A 1 4.47 -38.36 10.07
CA MET A 1 4.15 -36.95 9.79
C MET A 1 3.49 -36.93 8.43
N THR A 2 2.29 -36.38 8.32
CA THR A 2 1.57 -36.24 7.04
C THR A 2 2.30 -35.22 6.18
N HIS A 3 2.80 -35.66 5.02
CA HIS A 3 3.44 -34.81 4.03
C HIS A 3 2.46 -33.71 3.59
N ILE A 4 2.81 -32.44 3.78
CA ILE A 4 1.97 -31.32 3.34
C ILE A 4 2.25 -31.05 1.87
N SER A 5 1.22 -31.16 1.03
CA SER A 5 1.33 -30.92 -0.40
C SER A 5 1.63 -29.44 -0.72
N ARG A 6 2.23 -29.18 -1.89
CA ARG A 6 2.48 -27.81 -2.36
C ARG A 6 1.19 -26.97 -2.49
N GLU A 7 0.08 -27.64 -2.77
CA GLU A 7 -1.23 -27.02 -2.87
C GLU A 7 -1.74 -26.58 -1.49
N GLU A 8 -1.65 -27.43 -0.49
CA GLU A 8 -2.00 -27.08 0.90
C GLU A 8 -1.14 -25.94 1.44
N VAL A 9 0.19 -25.97 1.22
CA VAL A 9 1.06 -24.84 1.59
C VAL A 9 0.60 -23.55 0.91
N SER A 10 0.17 -23.62 -0.35
CA SER A 10 -0.25 -22.42 -1.09
C SER A 10 -1.57 -21.85 -0.57
N HIS A 11 -2.51 -22.70 -0.13
CA HIS A 11 -3.74 -22.26 0.54
C HIS A 11 -3.44 -21.58 1.88
N ILE A 12 -2.60 -22.19 2.72
CA ILE A 12 -2.18 -21.57 4.00
C ILE A 12 -1.53 -20.20 3.74
N VAL A 13 -0.62 -20.12 2.76
CA VAL A 13 0.05 -18.86 2.42
C VAL A 13 -0.95 -17.80 1.93
N ALA A 14 -1.93 -18.17 1.11
CA ALA A 14 -2.97 -17.26 0.64
C ALA A 14 -3.79 -16.70 1.82
N ASP A 15 -4.14 -17.52 2.81
CA ASP A 15 -4.84 -17.09 4.02
C ASP A 15 -3.99 -16.11 4.85
N LEU A 16 -2.69 -16.37 4.97
CA LEU A 16 -1.75 -15.48 5.67
C LEU A 16 -1.60 -14.13 4.93
N GLU A 17 -1.56 -14.13 3.60
CA GLU A 17 -1.47 -12.91 2.79
C GLU A 17 -2.70 -12.01 2.94
N HIS A 18 -3.87 -12.57 3.23
CA HIS A 18 -5.11 -11.81 3.48
C HIS A 18 -5.37 -11.52 4.96
N ARG A 19 -4.51 -12.01 5.86
CA ARG A 19 -4.62 -11.72 7.29
C ARG A 19 -4.29 -10.25 7.55
N PHE A 20 -5.22 -9.57 8.20
CA PHE A 20 -5.04 -8.17 8.59
C PHE A 20 -4.66 -8.07 10.07
N ILE A 21 -3.63 -7.27 10.36
CA ILE A 21 -3.24 -6.90 11.72
C ILE A 21 -3.36 -5.39 11.85
N ALA A 22 -4.25 -4.94 12.73
CA ALA A 22 -4.38 -3.53 13.06
C ALA A 22 -3.14 -3.03 13.79
N HIS A 23 -2.68 -1.84 13.41
CA HIS A 23 -1.60 -1.09 14.06
C HIS A 23 -2.04 0.36 14.27
N ASP A 24 -1.32 1.13 15.08
CA ASP A 24 -1.76 2.47 15.51
C ASP A 24 -2.10 3.39 14.32
N THR A 25 -1.23 3.47 13.31
CA THR A 25 -1.49 4.29 12.11
C THR A 25 -2.71 3.84 11.31
N TYR A 26 -3.09 2.56 11.36
CA TYR A 26 -4.33 2.09 10.74
C TYR A 26 -5.55 2.57 11.54
N LEU A 27 -5.45 2.58 12.87
CA LEU A 27 -6.50 3.13 13.73
C LEU A 27 -6.67 4.63 13.50
N GLU A 28 -5.57 5.38 13.35
CA GLU A 28 -5.61 6.80 12.95
C GLU A 28 -6.30 7.02 11.60
N LEU A 29 -5.97 6.22 10.60
CA LEU A 29 -6.63 6.28 9.29
C LEU A 29 -8.13 6.00 9.40
N ARG A 30 -8.51 5.00 10.20
CA ARG A 30 -9.92 4.65 10.43
C ARG A 30 -10.65 5.80 11.12
N ASP A 31 -10.06 6.39 12.15
CA ASP A 31 -10.64 7.52 12.89
C ASP A 31 -10.90 8.72 11.97
N GLN A 32 -9.95 9.06 11.09
CA GLN A 32 -10.15 10.13 10.08
C GLN A 32 -11.28 9.81 9.09
N VAL A 33 -11.41 8.55 8.65
CA VAL A 33 -12.53 8.12 7.78
C VAL A 33 -13.86 8.24 8.52
N ASP A 34 -13.91 7.81 9.77
CA ASP A 34 -15.08 7.91 10.65
C ASP A 34 -15.49 9.38 10.85
N ASP A 35 -14.55 10.27 11.17
CA ASP A 35 -14.78 11.71 11.33
C ASP A 35 -15.39 12.35 10.07
N ILE A 36 -14.86 12.02 8.90
CA ILE A 36 -15.40 12.49 7.61
C ILE A 36 -16.84 11.99 7.42
N LEU A 37 -17.11 10.72 7.72
CA LEU A 37 -18.44 10.13 7.59
C LEU A 37 -19.46 10.75 8.56
N TYR A 38 -19.11 10.84 9.85
CA TYR A 38 -19.99 11.42 10.87
C TYR A 38 -20.30 12.88 10.58
N ARG A 39 -19.28 13.66 10.20
CA ARG A 39 -19.46 15.05 9.79
C ARG A 39 -20.40 15.17 8.59
N ARG A 40 -20.20 14.36 7.55
CA ARG A 40 -21.07 14.36 6.36
C ARG A 40 -22.50 14.02 6.74
N ASN A 41 -22.71 13.00 7.57
CA ASN A 41 -24.04 12.56 8.00
C ASN A 41 -24.76 13.65 8.79
N ALA A 42 -24.05 14.33 9.70
CA ALA A 42 -24.59 15.45 10.48
C ALA A 42 -25.03 16.62 9.59
N HIS A 43 -24.22 17.00 8.60
CA HIS A 43 -24.59 18.04 7.63
C HIS A 43 -25.78 17.63 6.76
N THR A 44 -25.78 16.39 6.26
CA THR A 44 -26.87 15.84 5.44
C THR A 44 -28.19 15.82 6.22
N ALA A 45 -28.18 15.39 7.48
CA ALA A 45 -29.35 15.40 8.36
C ALA A 45 -29.88 16.81 8.62
N ALA A 46 -29.00 17.83 8.61
CA ALA A 46 -29.38 19.23 8.72
C ALA A 46 -29.79 19.88 7.38
N GLY A 47 -29.88 19.10 6.29
CA GLY A 47 -30.21 19.62 4.94
C GLY A 47 -29.11 20.48 4.32
N ARG A 48 -27.85 20.34 4.78
CA ARG A 48 -26.71 21.13 4.34
C ARG A 48 -25.78 20.27 3.49
N THR A 49 -25.33 20.81 2.36
CA THR A 49 -24.21 20.25 1.60
C THR A 49 -22.96 21.06 1.93
N THR A 50 -21.91 20.40 2.40
CA THR A 50 -20.63 21.04 2.71
C THR A 50 -19.51 20.42 1.92
N ALA A 51 -18.48 21.23 1.63
CA ALA A 51 -17.22 20.72 1.09
C ALA A 51 -16.69 19.58 1.98
N GLN A 52 -16.21 18.52 1.33
CA GLN A 52 -15.62 17.37 2.00
C GLN A 52 -14.13 17.61 2.26
N ARG A 53 -13.56 16.74 3.09
CA ARG A 53 -12.12 16.66 3.36
C ARG A 53 -11.53 15.46 2.63
N GLY A 54 -10.21 15.50 2.49
CA GLY A 54 -9.45 14.36 2.02
C GLY A 54 -8.46 13.87 3.06
N ILE A 55 -7.91 12.69 2.82
CA ILE A 55 -6.86 12.06 3.61
C ILE A 55 -5.67 11.81 2.69
N VAL A 56 -4.46 12.13 3.15
CA VAL A 56 -3.22 11.79 2.45
C VAL A 56 -2.50 10.72 3.24
N VAL A 57 -2.40 9.51 2.68
CA VAL A 57 -1.71 8.39 3.30
C VAL A 57 -0.32 8.25 2.69
N ILE A 58 0.71 8.70 3.42
CA ILE A 58 2.10 8.61 2.97
C ILE A 58 2.87 7.49 3.68
N GLY A 59 3.89 7.00 3.00
CA GLY A 59 4.82 6.00 3.51
C GLY A 59 5.69 5.46 2.38
N ASN A 60 6.77 4.79 2.72
CA ASN A 60 7.65 4.21 1.71
C ASN A 60 6.98 3.03 0.98
N ALA A 61 7.62 2.58 -0.10
CA ALA A 61 7.24 1.35 -0.76
C ALA A 61 7.35 0.17 0.22
N GLY A 62 6.29 -0.63 0.33
CA GLY A 62 6.23 -1.73 1.29
C GLY A 62 5.78 -1.33 2.70
N ALA A 63 5.34 -0.09 2.94
CA ALA A 63 4.79 0.30 4.24
C ALA A 63 3.44 -0.37 4.58
N GLY A 64 2.71 -0.87 3.58
CA GLY A 64 1.40 -1.51 3.77
C GLY A 64 0.18 -0.62 3.47
N LYS A 65 0.40 0.56 2.87
CA LYS A 65 -0.65 1.57 2.56
C LYS A 65 -1.86 0.98 1.82
N SER A 66 -1.64 0.41 0.64
CA SER A 66 -2.72 -0.07 -0.24
C SER A 66 -3.54 -1.16 0.46
N PHE A 67 -2.87 -2.11 1.13
CA PHE A 67 -3.53 -3.18 1.88
C PHE A 67 -4.36 -2.64 3.05
N GLY A 68 -3.82 -1.69 3.83
CA GLY A 68 -4.53 -1.07 4.95
C GLY A 68 -5.76 -0.26 4.51
N ILE A 69 -5.63 0.55 3.46
CA ILE A 69 -6.75 1.34 2.92
C ILE A 69 -7.81 0.43 2.29
N GLU A 70 -7.41 -0.55 1.49
CA GLU A 70 -8.33 -1.51 0.89
C GLU A 70 -9.10 -2.28 1.96
N HIS A 71 -8.40 -2.80 2.97
CA HIS A 71 -9.03 -3.48 4.11
C HIS A 71 -10.02 -2.56 4.84
N LEU A 72 -9.63 -1.31 5.13
CA LEU A 72 -10.50 -0.33 5.77
C LEU A 72 -11.77 -0.12 4.95
N LEU A 73 -11.64 0.22 3.67
CA LEU A 73 -12.78 0.54 2.81
C LEU A 73 -13.70 -0.67 2.60
N GLN A 74 -13.15 -1.88 2.52
CA GLN A 74 -13.92 -3.13 2.36
C GLN A 74 -14.65 -3.57 3.64
N LYS A 75 -14.05 -3.33 4.81
CA LYS A 75 -14.57 -3.82 6.10
C LYS A 75 -15.23 -2.74 6.95
N HIS A 76 -15.27 -1.49 6.48
CA HIS A 76 -15.86 -0.40 7.23
C HIS A 76 -17.36 -0.64 7.46
N PRO A 77 -17.88 -0.61 8.71
CA PRO A 77 -19.28 -0.88 9.02
C PRO A 77 -20.29 0.04 8.31
N HIS A 78 -19.85 1.25 7.96
CA HIS A 78 -20.68 2.29 7.35
C HIS A 78 -20.41 2.52 5.86
N LEU A 79 -19.59 1.68 5.21
CA LEU A 79 -19.35 1.76 3.76
C LEU A 79 -19.79 0.47 3.07
N ALA A 80 -20.65 0.60 2.06
CA ALA A 80 -20.87 -0.46 1.10
C ALA A 80 -19.79 -0.42 0.03
N TYR A 81 -19.00 -1.49 -0.05
CA TYR A 81 -17.89 -1.64 -1.01
C TYR A 81 -18.17 -2.78 -1.99
N GLY A 82 -17.73 -2.60 -3.24
CA GLY A 82 -17.84 -3.60 -4.30
C GLY A 82 -19.17 -3.54 -5.06
N LYS A 83 -19.25 -4.20 -6.22
CA LYS A 83 -20.43 -4.13 -7.08
C LYS A 83 -21.66 -4.80 -6.41
N PRO A 84 -22.86 -4.18 -6.46
CA PRO A 84 -23.21 -2.96 -7.20
C PRO A 84 -23.01 -1.64 -6.42
N TYR A 85 -22.59 -1.70 -5.16
CA TYR A 85 -22.49 -0.54 -4.26
C TYR A 85 -21.05 -0.01 -4.16
N ASN A 86 -20.75 1.04 -4.91
CA ASN A 86 -19.42 1.66 -4.92
C ASN A 86 -19.37 2.89 -3.99
N GLN A 87 -19.73 2.77 -2.70
CA GLN A 87 -19.63 3.91 -1.77
C GLN A 87 -18.19 4.30 -1.47
N ALA A 88 -17.25 3.38 -1.69
CA ALA A 88 -15.85 3.69 -1.83
C ALA A 88 -15.29 2.99 -3.08
N LEU A 89 -14.43 3.69 -3.81
CA LEU A 89 -13.82 3.17 -5.04
C LEU A 89 -12.32 3.41 -5.01
N THR A 90 -11.53 2.41 -5.37
CA THR A 90 -10.08 2.52 -5.50
C THR A 90 -9.67 2.52 -6.96
N VAL A 91 -8.82 3.47 -7.35
CA VAL A 91 -8.20 3.58 -8.67
C VAL A 91 -6.70 3.68 -8.47
N ARG A 92 -5.96 2.70 -8.99
CA ARG A 92 -4.50 2.69 -8.91
C ARG A 92 -3.90 3.42 -10.10
N LEU A 93 -3.07 4.42 -9.86
CA LEU A 93 -2.50 5.25 -10.91
C LEU A 93 -1.25 4.61 -11.51
N ALA A 94 -1.18 4.55 -12.85
CA ALA A 94 0.01 4.14 -13.57
C ALA A 94 1.12 5.21 -13.50
N SER A 95 2.37 4.82 -13.72
CA SER A 95 3.53 5.74 -13.69
C SER A 95 3.42 6.91 -14.67
N GLU A 96 2.67 6.76 -15.76
CA GLU A 96 2.43 7.76 -16.80
C GLU A 96 0.98 8.32 -16.74
N ALA A 97 0.38 8.30 -15.55
CA ALA A 97 -1.00 8.75 -15.36
C ALA A 97 -1.18 10.22 -15.79
N THR A 98 -2.18 10.47 -16.63
CA THR A 98 -2.65 11.81 -16.97
C THR A 98 -4.00 12.07 -16.31
N ILE A 99 -4.35 13.33 -16.04
CA ILE A 99 -5.66 13.67 -15.45
C ILE A 99 -6.84 13.17 -16.29
N LYS A 100 -6.66 13.08 -17.60
CA LYS A 100 -7.66 12.49 -18.50
C LYS A 100 -7.72 10.97 -18.34
N GLY A 101 -6.58 10.30 -18.31
CA GLY A 101 -6.47 8.84 -18.11
C GLY A 101 -7.09 8.42 -16.78
N VAL A 102 -6.73 9.08 -15.68
CA VAL A 102 -7.29 8.80 -14.36
C VAL A 102 -8.81 8.97 -14.34
N GLY A 103 -9.35 9.97 -15.04
CA GLY A 103 -10.79 10.13 -15.18
C GLY A 103 -11.46 8.98 -15.94
N LEU A 104 -10.80 8.42 -16.97
CA LEU A 104 -11.28 7.25 -17.71
C LEU A 104 -11.20 5.98 -16.85
N ASP A 105 -10.09 5.75 -16.16
CA ASP A 105 -9.90 4.61 -15.26
C ASP A 105 -10.94 4.64 -14.13
N THR A 106 -11.28 5.84 -13.63
CA THR A 106 -12.34 6.01 -12.63
C THR A 106 -13.71 5.66 -13.20
N LEU A 107 -14.02 6.03 -14.45
CA LEU A 107 -15.28 5.65 -15.10
C LEU A 107 -15.36 4.13 -15.34
N GLU A 108 -14.27 3.52 -15.76
CA GLU A 108 -14.17 2.07 -15.93
C GLU A 108 -14.39 1.33 -14.60
N ALA A 109 -13.83 1.85 -13.50
CA ALA A 109 -14.04 1.31 -12.16
C ALA A 109 -15.51 1.42 -11.71
N TYR A 110 -16.26 2.42 -12.17
CA TYR A 110 -17.72 2.48 -12.05
C TYR A 110 -18.48 1.54 -12.99
N GLY A 111 -17.82 0.87 -13.93
CA GLY A 111 -18.44 0.06 -14.99
C GLY A 111 -19.04 0.91 -16.12
N TYR A 112 -18.57 2.14 -16.31
CA TYR A 112 -19.06 3.04 -17.34
C TYR A 112 -18.09 3.11 -18.53
N GLU A 113 -18.50 2.58 -19.67
CA GLU A 113 -17.74 2.70 -20.91
C GLU A 113 -17.88 4.11 -21.52
N SER A 114 -16.78 4.85 -21.58
CA SER A 114 -16.74 6.14 -22.26
C SER A 114 -16.65 5.98 -23.77
N LYS A 115 -17.77 6.16 -24.48
CA LYS A 115 -17.77 6.22 -25.95
C LYS A 115 -17.27 7.58 -26.46
N GLY A 116 -16.33 7.55 -27.42
CA GLY A 116 -15.86 8.69 -28.22
C GLY A 116 -14.73 9.53 -27.62
N ALA A 117 -14.17 10.44 -28.44
CA ALA A 117 -13.16 11.40 -28.01
C ALA A 117 -13.80 12.48 -27.10
N ARG A 118 -13.57 12.37 -25.79
CA ARG A 118 -14.04 13.33 -24.79
C ARG A 118 -12.91 14.24 -24.29
N THR A 119 -13.28 15.47 -23.93
CA THR A 119 -12.40 16.41 -23.24
C THR A 119 -12.23 16.00 -21.76
N GLY A 120 -11.13 16.40 -21.12
CA GLY A 120 -10.90 16.09 -19.70
C GLY A 120 -12.04 16.59 -18.80
N HIS A 121 -12.54 17.80 -19.06
CA HIS A 121 -13.67 18.38 -18.32
C HIS A 121 -14.95 17.53 -18.44
N SER A 122 -15.30 17.04 -19.63
CA SER A 122 -16.52 16.23 -19.80
C SER A 122 -16.39 14.84 -19.19
N ILE A 123 -15.18 14.28 -19.15
CA ILE A 123 -14.86 13.03 -18.43
C ILE A 123 -15.08 13.23 -16.93
N TRP A 124 -14.47 14.23 -16.30
CA TRP A 124 -14.61 14.46 -14.86
C TRP A 124 -16.04 14.86 -14.45
N ARG A 125 -16.77 15.58 -15.30
CA ARG A 125 -18.21 15.79 -15.10
C ARG A 125 -18.99 14.48 -15.10
N GLN A 126 -18.62 13.54 -15.97
CA GLN A 126 -19.25 12.21 -15.98
C GLN A 126 -18.85 11.39 -14.75
N VAL A 127 -17.61 11.48 -14.28
CA VAL A 127 -17.15 10.85 -13.03
C VAL A 127 -18.02 11.30 -11.86
N MET A 128 -18.24 12.61 -11.70
CA MET A 128 -19.08 13.13 -10.60
C MET A 128 -20.54 12.70 -10.71
N ARG A 129 -21.08 12.57 -11.93
CA ARG A 129 -22.42 11.98 -12.15
C ARG A 129 -22.48 10.52 -11.71
N GLN A 130 -21.47 9.74 -12.05
CA GLN A 130 -21.39 8.33 -11.62
C GLN A 130 -21.23 8.22 -10.10
N ALA A 131 -20.39 9.07 -9.50
CA ALA A 131 -20.23 9.14 -8.05
C ALA A 131 -21.56 9.43 -7.34
N ARG A 132 -22.34 10.39 -7.85
CA ARG A 132 -23.68 10.68 -7.33
C ARG A 132 -24.63 9.48 -7.47
N SER A 133 -24.66 8.85 -8.66
CA SER A 133 -25.54 7.71 -8.93
C SER A 133 -25.25 6.50 -8.03
N HIS A 134 -23.97 6.26 -7.71
CA HIS A 134 -23.53 5.17 -6.84
C HIS A 134 -23.48 5.56 -5.36
N LYS A 135 -23.84 6.81 -5.02
CA LYS A 135 -23.72 7.38 -3.68
C LYS A 135 -22.29 7.25 -3.12
N THR A 136 -21.28 7.43 -3.98
CA THR A 136 -19.86 7.35 -3.61
C THR A 136 -19.51 8.39 -2.56
N LEU A 137 -18.94 7.94 -1.45
CA LEU A 137 -18.47 8.77 -0.35
C LEU A 137 -16.96 9.02 -0.45
N PHE A 138 -16.20 8.00 -0.86
CA PHE A 138 -14.74 8.08 -1.00
C PHE A 138 -14.26 7.66 -2.39
N LEU A 139 -13.36 8.47 -2.97
CA LEU A 139 -12.50 8.06 -4.07
C LEU A 139 -11.08 7.92 -3.54
N HIS A 140 -10.53 6.72 -3.65
CA HIS A 140 -9.15 6.42 -3.30
C HIS A 140 -8.30 6.36 -4.57
N PHE A 141 -7.30 7.24 -4.66
CA PHE A 141 -6.29 7.22 -5.73
C PHE A 141 -4.98 6.70 -5.16
N ASP A 142 -4.62 5.47 -5.55
CA ASP A 142 -3.37 4.84 -5.11
C ASP A 142 -2.20 5.20 -6.03
N GLU A 143 -1.02 5.38 -5.44
CA GLU A 143 0.17 5.92 -6.09
C GLU A 143 -0.07 7.32 -6.71
N ALA A 144 -0.78 8.19 -5.97
CA ALA A 144 -1.21 9.51 -6.42
C ALA A 144 -0.05 10.46 -6.78
N GLN A 145 1.18 10.19 -6.35
CA GLN A 145 2.34 10.98 -6.81
C GLN A 145 2.54 10.88 -8.33
N HIS A 146 2.09 9.80 -8.99
CA HIS A 146 2.31 9.61 -10.42
C HIS A 146 1.64 10.67 -11.29
N ILE A 147 0.41 11.07 -10.96
CA ILE A 147 -0.28 12.14 -11.69
C ILE A 147 0.28 13.53 -11.39
N LEU A 148 0.93 13.71 -10.22
CA LEU A 148 1.50 14.99 -9.79
C LEU A 148 2.94 15.21 -10.26
N ARG A 149 3.63 14.17 -10.71
CA ARG A 149 5.01 14.24 -11.24
C ARG A 149 5.13 14.92 -12.62
N THR A 150 4.05 15.51 -13.13
CA THR A 150 4.07 16.28 -14.38
C THR A 150 5.13 17.39 -14.35
N LYS A 151 5.73 17.65 -15.53
CA LYS A 151 6.72 18.70 -15.73
C LYS A 151 6.10 20.09 -15.92
N SER A 152 4.79 20.19 -16.18
CA SER A 152 4.16 21.48 -16.47
C SER A 152 3.30 21.97 -15.31
N LYS A 153 3.45 23.26 -14.97
CA LYS A 153 2.61 23.93 -13.96
C LYS A 153 1.12 23.84 -14.32
N SER A 154 0.79 24.00 -15.60
CA SER A 154 -0.60 23.94 -16.09
C SER A 154 -1.27 22.60 -15.81
N GLU A 155 -0.56 21.47 -16.03
CA GLU A 155 -1.12 20.15 -15.73
C GLU A 155 -1.25 19.92 -14.22
N PHE A 156 -0.28 20.37 -13.41
CA PHE A 156 -0.39 20.32 -11.95
C PHE A 156 -1.63 21.09 -11.47
N ASP A 157 -1.80 22.34 -11.91
CA ASP A 157 -2.94 23.19 -11.57
C ASP A 157 -4.29 22.54 -11.99
N GLN A 158 -4.32 21.82 -13.12
CA GLN A 158 -5.50 21.07 -13.54
C GLN A 158 -5.83 19.91 -12.59
N VAL A 159 -4.83 19.17 -12.11
CA VAL A 159 -5.03 18.09 -11.13
C VAL A 159 -5.58 18.66 -9.83
N MET A 160 -4.97 19.75 -9.33
CA MET A 160 -5.42 20.44 -8.11
C MET A 160 -6.87 20.91 -8.25
N LEU A 161 -7.22 21.51 -9.40
CA LEU A 161 -8.58 21.97 -9.69
C LEU A 161 -9.59 20.82 -9.70
N VAL A 162 -9.24 19.67 -10.28
CA VAL A 162 -10.12 18.49 -10.31
C VAL A 162 -10.36 17.96 -8.89
N TRP A 163 -9.31 17.77 -8.10
CA TRP A 163 -9.45 17.29 -6.72
C TRP A 163 -10.27 18.23 -5.86
N LYS A 164 -10.03 19.55 -5.99
CA LYS A 164 -10.88 20.57 -5.37
C LYS A 164 -12.34 20.44 -5.82
N SER A 165 -12.57 20.27 -7.11
CA SER A 165 -13.92 20.10 -7.66
C SER A 165 -14.63 18.86 -7.12
N CYS A 166 -13.92 17.75 -6.91
CA CYS A 166 -14.48 16.56 -6.27
C CYS A 166 -14.95 16.84 -4.83
N LEU A 167 -14.12 17.53 -4.05
CA LEU A 167 -14.41 17.87 -2.66
C LEU A 167 -15.54 18.90 -2.51
N GLU A 168 -15.76 19.76 -3.50
CA GLU A 168 -16.69 20.89 -3.44
C GLU A 168 -17.94 20.74 -4.32
N TYR A 169 -18.10 19.61 -5.01
CA TYR A 169 -19.18 19.45 -5.97
C TYR A 169 -20.55 19.62 -5.32
N ALA A 170 -21.30 20.64 -5.76
CA ALA A 170 -22.50 21.11 -5.07
C ALA A 170 -23.62 20.06 -4.95
N GLU A 171 -23.75 19.15 -5.92
CA GLU A 171 -24.80 18.12 -5.90
C GLU A 171 -24.41 16.90 -5.05
N TRP A 172 -23.13 16.55 -5.03
CA TRP A 172 -22.63 15.35 -4.36
C TRP A 172 -21.11 15.43 -4.17
N PRO A 173 -20.62 16.14 -3.14
CA PRO A 173 -19.20 16.27 -2.92
C PRO A 173 -18.64 14.93 -2.43
N VAL A 174 -17.43 14.58 -2.84
CA VAL A 174 -16.81 13.27 -2.60
C VAL A 174 -15.48 13.47 -1.89
N SER A 175 -15.25 12.73 -0.80
CA SER A 175 -14.00 12.74 -0.05
C SER A 175 -12.92 12.00 -0.82
N LEU A 176 -11.67 12.44 -0.71
CA LEU A 176 -10.54 11.86 -1.43
C LEU A 176 -9.60 11.16 -0.46
N ILE A 177 -9.14 9.96 -0.79
CA ILE A 177 -8.00 9.31 -0.13
C ILE A 177 -6.88 9.26 -1.17
N LEU A 178 -5.76 9.93 -0.89
CA LEU A 178 -4.60 9.93 -1.77
C LEU A 178 -3.48 9.17 -1.08
N SER A 179 -3.09 8.01 -1.61
CA SER A 179 -1.95 7.26 -1.07
C SER A 179 -0.73 7.35 -1.97
N GLY A 180 0.45 7.37 -1.35
CA GLY A 180 1.68 7.52 -2.12
C GLY A 180 2.95 7.53 -1.29
N THR A 181 4.04 7.90 -1.95
CA THR A 181 5.34 8.15 -1.31
C THR A 181 5.30 9.47 -0.52
N CYS A 182 6.32 9.75 0.30
CA CYS A 182 6.42 11.04 1.00
C CYS A 182 6.43 12.25 0.05
N GLU A 183 6.90 12.06 -1.20
CA GLU A 183 6.85 13.07 -2.26
C GLU A 183 5.42 13.56 -2.56
N LEU A 184 4.40 12.71 -2.38
CA LEU A 184 3.00 13.10 -2.54
C LEU A 184 2.64 14.25 -1.59
N LEU A 185 3.08 14.18 -0.34
CA LEU A 185 2.82 15.23 0.65
C LEU A 185 3.51 16.54 0.26
N ASP A 186 4.77 16.47 -0.20
CA ASP A 186 5.51 17.64 -0.68
C ASP A 186 4.81 18.30 -1.87
N LEU A 187 4.21 17.51 -2.76
CA LEU A 187 3.48 18.00 -3.92
C LEU A 187 2.16 18.67 -3.50
N ILE A 188 1.39 18.06 -2.59
CA ILE A 188 0.14 18.63 -2.08
C ILE A 188 0.39 19.93 -1.31
N ASN A 189 1.47 20.00 -0.54
CA ASN A 189 1.83 21.19 0.24
C ASN A 189 2.18 22.42 -0.62
N ARG A 190 2.38 22.25 -1.94
CA ARG A 190 2.59 23.37 -2.87
C ARG A 190 1.31 24.15 -3.17
N ASP A 191 0.14 23.56 -2.90
CA ASP A 191 -1.17 24.21 -3.03
C ASP A 191 -1.80 24.41 -1.65
N GLU A 192 -1.81 25.66 -1.18
CA GLU A 192 -2.34 26.02 0.14
C GLU A 192 -3.86 25.75 0.27
N GLN A 193 -4.60 25.76 -0.84
CA GLN A 193 -6.05 25.51 -0.80
C GLN A 193 -6.34 24.02 -0.57
N LEU A 194 -5.50 23.13 -1.09
CA LEU A 194 -5.61 21.69 -0.89
C LEU A 194 -5.00 21.25 0.42
N SER A 195 -3.82 21.75 0.80
CA SER A 195 -3.17 21.35 2.06
C SER A 195 -4.08 21.58 3.28
N ARG A 196 -4.90 22.64 3.28
CA ARG A 196 -5.91 22.92 4.34
C ARG A 196 -7.11 21.98 4.36
N ARG A 197 -7.28 21.12 3.35
CA ARG A 197 -8.43 20.20 3.20
C ARG A 197 -8.04 18.73 3.37
N PHE A 198 -6.75 18.46 3.44
CA PHE A 198 -6.20 17.14 3.50
C PHE A 198 -5.57 16.89 4.86
N GLU A 199 -5.95 15.78 5.48
CA GLU A 199 -5.39 15.33 6.75
C GLU A 199 -4.34 14.24 6.48
N PRO A 200 -3.09 14.39 6.97
CA PRO A 200 -2.06 13.41 6.70
C PRO A 200 -2.15 12.21 7.65
N VAL A 201 -1.83 11.03 7.12
CA VAL A 201 -1.55 9.81 7.86
C VAL A 201 -0.21 9.28 7.37
N HIS A 202 0.74 9.07 8.27
CA HIS A 202 2.10 8.66 7.92
C HIS A 202 2.42 7.27 8.44
N LEU A 203 2.50 6.29 7.54
CA LEU A 203 3.04 4.97 7.82
C LEU A 203 4.56 5.07 7.86
N ALA A 204 5.07 5.52 9.00
CA ALA A 204 6.49 5.73 9.23
C ALA A 204 7.26 4.40 9.32
N PRO A 205 8.55 4.39 8.95
CA PRO A 205 9.40 3.22 9.16
C PRO A 205 9.45 2.83 10.65
N MET A 206 9.33 1.53 10.91
CA MET A 206 9.39 0.94 12.24
C MET A 206 10.79 1.10 12.85
N SER A 207 10.89 1.60 14.07
CA SER A 207 12.13 1.51 14.86
C SER A 207 12.10 0.33 15.84
N TYR A 208 13.26 -0.24 16.15
CA TYR A 208 13.37 -1.27 17.20
C TYR A 208 12.96 -0.73 18.58
N ALA A 209 13.31 0.53 18.88
CA ALA A 209 13.05 1.14 20.17
C ALA A 209 11.55 1.31 20.45
N ALA A 210 10.77 1.69 19.44
CA ALA A 210 9.34 1.88 19.59
C ALA A 210 8.54 0.58 19.37
N HIS A 211 8.98 -0.32 18.48
CA HIS A 211 8.13 -1.42 17.99
C HIS A 211 8.70 -2.83 18.23
N GLY A 212 9.81 -2.98 18.95
CA GLY A 212 10.46 -4.28 19.13
C GLY A 212 9.52 -5.36 19.69
N HIS A 213 8.64 -5.00 20.63
CA HIS A 213 7.64 -5.91 21.20
C HIS A 213 6.53 -6.25 20.20
N GLU A 214 6.00 -5.25 19.48
CA GLU A 214 4.95 -5.42 18.48
C GLU A 214 5.38 -6.37 17.34
N VAL A 215 6.65 -6.32 16.93
CA VAL A 215 7.20 -7.23 15.92
C VAL A 215 7.04 -8.70 16.32
N MET A 216 7.27 -9.03 17.59
CA MET A 216 7.15 -10.41 18.08
C MET A 216 5.68 -10.84 18.19
N GLY A 217 4.79 -9.96 18.66
CA GLY A 217 3.36 -10.25 18.69
C GLY A 217 2.77 -10.49 17.30
N VAL A 218 3.21 -9.70 16.31
CA VAL A 218 2.88 -9.93 14.89
C VAL A 218 3.38 -11.30 14.43
N LEU A 219 4.64 -11.63 14.71
CA LEU A 219 5.20 -12.93 14.32
C LEU A 219 4.40 -14.09 14.91
N ASP A 220 4.05 -14.04 16.20
CA ASP A 220 3.25 -15.08 16.86
C ASP A 220 1.88 -15.23 16.22
N ALA A 221 1.20 -14.12 15.93
CA ALA A 221 -0.10 -14.16 15.28
C ALA A 221 -0.07 -14.86 13.89
N TYR A 222 1.06 -14.77 13.17
CA TYR A 222 1.27 -15.49 11.91
C TYR A 222 1.67 -16.96 12.12
N LEU A 223 2.47 -17.25 13.14
CA LEU A 223 2.85 -18.62 13.50
C LEU A 223 1.65 -19.44 13.95
N ASP A 224 0.80 -18.87 14.81
CA ASP A 224 -0.45 -19.48 15.28
C ASP A 224 -1.38 -19.81 14.11
N ALA A 225 -1.55 -18.86 13.17
CA ALA A 225 -2.36 -19.07 11.98
C ALA A 225 -1.78 -20.17 11.07
N ALA A 226 -0.46 -20.29 11.00
CA ALA A 226 0.24 -21.33 10.24
C ALA A 226 0.38 -22.66 11.00
N LYS A 227 -0.04 -22.73 12.26
CA LYS A 227 0.16 -23.86 13.18
C LYS A 227 1.64 -24.26 13.34
N LEU A 228 2.53 -23.27 13.35
CA LEU A 228 3.97 -23.45 13.59
C LEU A 228 4.36 -22.95 14.97
N SER A 229 5.36 -23.58 15.57
CA SER A 229 5.98 -23.08 16.81
C SER A 229 7.14 -22.15 16.52
N ARG A 230 7.42 -21.25 17.47
CA ARG A 230 8.60 -20.40 17.43
C ARG A 230 9.86 -21.24 17.70
N GLY A 231 10.87 -21.11 16.84
CA GLY A 231 12.18 -21.71 17.06
C GLY A 231 13.07 -20.90 18.01
N LYS A 232 14.03 -21.56 18.66
CA LYS A 232 14.91 -20.92 19.67
C LYS A 232 15.74 -19.77 19.09
N THR A 233 16.09 -19.84 17.81
CA THR A 233 16.88 -18.78 17.17
C THR A 233 16.13 -17.45 17.06
N LEU A 234 14.79 -17.46 17.16
CA LEU A 234 13.94 -16.28 17.06
C LEU A 234 13.75 -15.54 18.39
N GLU A 235 14.12 -16.13 19.52
CA GLU A 235 13.95 -15.55 20.87
C GLU A 235 14.99 -14.48 21.21
N THR A 236 15.86 -14.13 20.25
CA THR A 236 16.95 -13.16 20.46
C THR A 236 16.56 -11.75 20.02
N SER A 237 16.97 -10.74 20.78
CA SER A 237 16.83 -9.33 20.37
C SER A 237 17.55 -9.04 19.05
N THR A 238 18.63 -9.78 18.76
CA THR A 238 19.36 -9.72 17.51
C THR A 238 18.50 -10.15 16.32
N PHE A 239 17.67 -11.19 16.45
CA PHE A 239 16.76 -11.62 15.39
C PHE A 239 15.78 -10.50 15.00
N VAL A 240 15.14 -9.85 15.99
CA VAL A 240 14.20 -8.74 15.74
C VAL A 240 14.88 -7.61 14.96
N ARG A 241 16.11 -7.26 15.33
CA ARG A 241 16.90 -6.23 14.64
C ARG A 241 17.24 -6.63 13.20
N ARG A 242 17.58 -7.91 12.97
CA ARG A 242 17.84 -8.45 11.62
C ARG A 242 16.58 -8.43 10.76
N LEU A 243 15.44 -8.83 11.33
CA LEU A 243 14.14 -8.82 10.65
C LEU A 243 13.75 -7.40 10.22
N LEU A 244 13.82 -6.42 11.14
CA LEU A 244 13.55 -5.02 10.83
C LEU A 244 14.48 -4.49 9.74
N HIS A 245 15.78 -4.72 9.85
CA HIS A 245 16.76 -4.26 8.85
C HIS A 245 16.55 -4.90 7.47
N ALA A 246 16.28 -6.21 7.42
CA ALA A 246 15.97 -6.95 6.20
C ALA A 246 14.70 -6.43 5.52
N ALA A 247 13.69 -6.09 6.32
CA ALA A 247 12.44 -5.47 5.87
C ALA A 247 12.55 -3.98 5.56
N ARG A 248 13.77 -3.40 5.64
CA ARG A 248 14.01 -1.96 5.50
C ARG A 248 13.16 -1.11 6.45
N TYR A 249 12.82 -1.67 7.61
CA TYR A 249 11.98 -1.05 8.62
C TYR A 249 10.53 -0.83 8.17
N GLU A 250 10.11 -1.34 7.01
CA GLU A 250 8.75 -1.16 6.50
C GLU A 250 7.82 -2.27 6.98
N PHE A 251 6.66 -1.91 7.55
CA PHE A 251 5.72 -2.85 8.14
C PHE A 251 5.25 -3.93 7.15
N GLY A 252 4.77 -3.53 5.96
CA GLY A 252 4.34 -4.48 4.93
C GLY A 252 5.46 -5.38 4.40
N SER A 253 6.68 -4.84 4.25
CA SER A 253 7.85 -5.63 3.86
C SER A 253 8.21 -6.68 4.92
N LYS A 254 8.06 -6.34 6.21
CA LYS A 254 8.25 -7.27 7.33
C LYS A 254 7.24 -8.41 7.27
N ILE A 255 5.95 -8.11 7.05
CA ILE A 255 4.90 -9.14 6.89
C ILE A 255 5.24 -10.08 5.72
N GLY A 256 5.58 -9.53 4.55
CA GLY A 256 5.93 -10.34 3.38
C GLY A 256 7.13 -11.27 3.63
N LEU A 257 8.11 -10.83 4.43
CA LEU A 257 9.26 -11.63 4.80
C LEU A 257 8.91 -12.74 5.82
N ILE A 258 8.02 -12.46 6.79
CA ILE A 258 7.49 -13.46 7.73
C ILE A 258 6.74 -14.56 6.97
N ILE A 259 5.80 -14.19 6.08
CA ILE A 259 5.04 -15.14 5.27
C ILE A 259 5.97 -15.98 4.39
N SER A 260 6.99 -15.36 3.79
CA SER A 260 7.97 -16.05 2.97
C SER A 260 8.80 -17.06 3.77
N ALA A 261 9.16 -16.76 5.02
CA ALA A 261 9.87 -17.67 5.91
C ALA A 261 8.97 -18.83 6.36
N ILE A 262 7.72 -18.56 6.74
CA ILE A 262 6.72 -19.59 7.06
C ILE A 262 6.52 -20.55 5.89
N LYS A 263 6.41 -20.02 4.66
CA LYS A 263 6.29 -20.83 3.44
C LYS A 263 7.46 -21.80 3.26
N LEU A 264 8.68 -21.41 3.64
CA LEU A 264 9.83 -22.30 3.58
C LEU A 264 9.77 -23.36 4.69
N ALA A 265 9.48 -22.96 5.93
CA ALA A 265 9.34 -23.90 7.05
C ALA A 265 8.27 -24.99 6.78
N LEU A 266 7.14 -24.62 6.18
CA LEU A 266 6.08 -25.56 5.78
C LEU A 266 6.53 -26.50 4.65
N ARG A 267 7.34 -26.01 3.70
CA ARG A 267 7.88 -26.83 2.59
C ARG A 267 8.99 -27.78 3.05
N ASP A 268 9.73 -27.38 4.07
CA ASP A 268 10.76 -28.20 4.71
C ASP A 268 10.13 -29.18 5.73
N GLU A 269 8.79 -29.20 5.84
CA GLU A 269 7.99 -30.03 6.75
C GLU A 269 8.38 -29.89 8.23
N THR A 270 8.94 -28.74 8.60
CA THR A 270 9.34 -28.42 9.96
C THR A 270 8.15 -27.94 10.78
N GLN A 271 8.15 -28.22 12.09
CA GLN A 271 7.14 -27.73 13.04
C GLN A 271 7.55 -26.40 13.69
N THR A 272 8.79 -25.96 13.47
CA THR A 272 9.39 -24.81 14.14
C THR A 272 9.97 -23.83 13.12
N LEU A 273 9.57 -22.56 13.20
CA LEU A 273 10.17 -21.52 12.39
C LEU A 273 11.49 -21.06 13.01
N GLU A 274 12.59 -21.31 12.30
CA GLU A 274 13.94 -20.84 12.66
C GLU A 274 14.47 -19.69 11.76
N GLN A 275 15.52 -19.00 12.22
CA GLN A 275 16.23 -17.93 11.51
C GLN A 275 16.76 -18.39 10.13
N SER A 276 17.09 -19.68 9.98
CA SER A 276 17.51 -20.27 8.70
C SER A 276 16.44 -20.13 7.61
N HIS A 277 15.15 -20.22 7.95
CA HIS A 277 14.07 -20.02 7.00
C HIS A 277 13.97 -18.55 6.56
N PHE A 278 14.21 -17.60 7.47
CA PHE A 278 14.32 -16.18 7.11
C PHE A 278 15.52 -15.92 6.20
N ALA A 279 16.66 -16.54 6.48
CA ALA A 279 17.83 -16.47 5.63
C ALA A 279 17.53 -17.01 4.21
N GLY A 280 16.87 -18.17 4.12
CA GLY A 280 16.43 -18.77 2.85
C GLY A 280 15.44 -17.88 2.10
N ALA A 281 14.45 -17.31 2.79
CA ALA A 281 13.44 -16.43 2.22
C ALA A 281 14.08 -15.16 1.63
N TYR A 282 14.97 -14.52 2.41
CA TYR A 282 15.70 -13.35 1.98
C TYR A 282 16.62 -13.65 0.78
N ARG A 283 17.34 -14.78 0.81
CA ARG A 283 18.18 -15.23 -0.32
C ARG A 283 17.36 -15.43 -1.59
N LYS A 284 16.17 -16.02 -1.48
CA LYS A 284 15.28 -16.24 -2.63
C LYS A 284 14.75 -14.93 -3.21
N GLN A 285 14.38 -13.97 -2.35
CA GLN A 285 13.86 -12.67 -2.76
C GLN A 285 14.94 -11.77 -3.39
N LYS A 286 16.15 -11.75 -2.82
CA LYS A 286 17.22 -10.82 -3.21
C LYS A 286 18.28 -11.42 -4.12
N ARG A 287 18.35 -12.76 -4.21
CA ARG A 287 19.41 -13.49 -4.92
C ARG A 287 20.81 -13.05 -4.48
N CYS A 288 21.02 -12.92 -3.17
CA CYS A 288 22.27 -12.47 -2.58
C CYS A 288 23.11 -13.64 -2.04
N VAL A 289 24.42 -13.43 -1.92
CA VAL A 289 25.33 -14.33 -1.19
C VAL A 289 25.18 -14.19 0.32
N ASP A 290 25.74 -15.12 1.08
CA ASP A 290 25.60 -15.21 2.54
C ASP A 290 26.17 -14.00 3.28
N ALA A 291 27.30 -13.47 2.79
CA ALA A 291 27.90 -12.23 3.30
C ALA A 291 26.97 -11.00 3.18
N LEU A 292 25.97 -11.07 2.31
CA LEU A 292 24.98 -10.00 2.07
C LEU A 292 23.58 -10.39 2.55
N ASN A 293 23.46 -11.46 3.33
CA ASN A 293 22.23 -11.87 3.96
C ASN A 293 22.16 -11.37 5.41
N PRO A 294 21.20 -10.47 5.76
CA PRO A 294 21.07 -9.94 7.11
C PRO A 294 20.74 -10.98 8.18
N PHE A 295 20.39 -12.21 7.83
CA PHE A 295 20.17 -13.31 8.79
C PHE A 295 21.38 -14.21 8.96
N ILE A 296 22.48 -13.97 8.23
CA ILE A 296 23.72 -14.77 8.33
C ILE A 296 24.90 -13.88 8.72
N ALA A 297 25.10 -12.76 8.01
CA ALA A 297 26.26 -11.91 8.21
C ALA A 297 26.34 -11.32 9.63
N GLU A 298 27.52 -11.31 10.24
CA GLU A 298 27.71 -10.73 11.59
C GLU A 298 27.41 -9.22 11.59
N ASN A 299 28.03 -8.47 10.68
CA ASN A 299 27.81 -7.03 10.53
C ASN A 299 26.61 -6.72 9.62
N PHE A 300 25.43 -7.28 9.93
CA PHE A 300 24.26 -7.17 9.06
C PHE A 300 23.79 -5.73 8.80
N ARG A 301 24.09 -4.79 9.71
CA ARG A 301 23.66 -3.40 9.63
C ARG A 301 24.28 -2.63 8.46
N SER A 302 25.47 -3.05 8.00
CA SER A 302 26.14 -2.42 6.85
C SER A 302 25.57 -2.85 5.49
N ILE A 303 24.76 -3.92 5.48
CA ILE A 303 24.16 -4.47 4.25
C ILE A 303 23.07 -3.53 3.74
N LYS A 304 23.15 -3.16 2.45
CA LYS A 304 22.14 -2.38 1.74
C LYS A 304 20.98 -3.28 1.29
N THR A 305 19.95 -3.43 2.11
CA THR A 305 18.85 -4.40 1.90
C THR A 305 17.86 -4.07 0.77
N GLY A 306 18.03 -2.92 0.11
CA GLY A 306 17.22 -2.47 -1.03
C GLY A 306 17.61 -3.03 -2.40
N GLN A 307 18.80 -3.62 -2.55
CA GLN A 307 19.34 -4.03 -3.85
C GLN A 307 19.02 -5.49 -4.19
N LEU A 308 18.75 -5.77 -5.47
CA LEU A 308 18.66 -7.13 -6.01
C LEU A 308 20.03 -7.54 -6.56
N LEU A 309 20.32 -8.84 -6.57
CA LEU A 309 21.55 -9.42 -7.14
C LEU A 309 22.84 -8.86 -6.51
N SER A 310 22.76 -8.39 -5.28
CA SER A 310 23.92 -7.88 -4.56
C SER A 310 24.95 -9.00 -4.38
N GLY A 311 26.15 -8.82 -4.94
CA GLY A 311 27.24 -9.80 -4.91
C GLY A 311 27.24 -10.82 -6.05
N ALA A 312 26.31 -10.74 -7.01
CA ALA A 312 26.42 -11.48 -8.25
C ALA A 312 27.33 -10.70 -9.22
N GLU A 313 28.44 -11.31 -9.66
CA GLU A 313 29.14 -10.85 -10.86
C GLU A 313 28.19 -11.08 -12.04
N LEU A 314 27.47 -10.03 -12.44
CA LEU A 314 26.76 -10.04 -13.71
C LEU A 314 27.83 -9.97 -14.79
N GLU A 315 28.19 -11.12 -15.38
CA GLU A 315 28.96 -11.15 -16.61
C GLU A 315 28.22 -10.32 -17.66
N ILE A 316 28.71 -9.11 -17.92
CA ILE A 316 28.23 -8.29 -19.03
C ILE A 316 28.79 -8.96 -20.28
N ALA A 317 27.93 -9.68 -21.01
CA ALA A 317 28.29 -10.20 -22.32
C ALA A 317 28.82 -9.04 -23.19
N PRO A 318 30.00 -9.17 -23.82
CA PRO A 318 30.59 -8.09 -24.58
C PRO A 318 29.65 -7.68 -25.70
N ALA A 319 29.37 -6.37 -25.78
CA ALA A 319 28.55 -5.78 -26.82
C ALA A 319 29.12 -6.18 -28.20
N ILE A 320 28.32 -6.93 -28.96
CA ILE A 320 28.61 -7.23 -30.36
C ILE A 320 28.65 -5.88 -31.09
N LYS A 321 29.87 -5.39 -31.40
CA LYS A 321 30.07 -4.30 -32.33
C LYS A 321 29.52 -4.76 -33.68
N ARG A 322 28.32 -4.31 -34.05
CA ARG A 322 27.86 -4.40 -35.43
C ARG A 322 28.79 -3.51 -36.26
N GLY A 323 29.64 -4.14 -37.05
CA GLY A 323 30.50 -3.48 -38.02
C GLY A 323 29.64 -2.69 -39.01
N ALA A 324 30.09 -1.48 -39.31
CA ALA A 324 29.63 -0.75 -40.47
C ALA A 324 30.09 -1.49 -41.73
N ALA A 325 29.15 -1.82 -42.59
CA ALA A 325 29.35 -2.06 -44.01
C ALA A 325 28.59 -0.96 -44.75
#